data_AF-A0A1L9UUA5-F1
#
_entry.id   AF-A0A1L9UUA5-F1
#
_cell.length_a   1.000
_cell.length_b   1.000
_cell.length_c   1.000
_cell.angle_alpha   90.00
_cell.angle_beta   90.00
_cell.angle_gamma   90.00
#
_symmetry.space_group_name_H-M   'P 1'
#
loop_
_entity.id
_entity.type
_entity.pdbx_description
1 polymer ?
#
loop_
_entity_poly.entity_id
_entity_poly.type
_entity_poly.pdbx_seq_one_letter_code
_entity_poly.pdbx_strand_id
1 'polypeptide(L)'
;MHSDPSLTAKAASNAEDEVLRPLNELHRIIRGMYHEIQGHQVTILSLEEWVRTIDPNTYVQLKPWPQTLINAYDEYKFFVNLINTKKMGYKEFKDTSDKEELAGTSDCRFKRLQLALEWGQVALSATEARLHVLVTYKNAFRDKRSIDGHIDQANHNLNSARDAVREAGINYRRYWANVAQEPPCEKGIPYEDEEEEENKATNP
;
A
#
# COMPACT_ATOMS: atom_id res chain seq x y z
N MET A 1 -41.36 -42.89 4.25
CA MET A 1 -39.95 -42.77 4.66
C MET A 1 -39.21 -42.13 3.50
N HIS A 2 -39.08 -40.81 3.52
CA HIS A 2 -38.30 -40.04 2.55
C HIS A 2 -37.10 -39.47 3.29
N SER A 3 -35.90 -39.80 2.83
CA SER A 3 -34.64 -39.28 3.37
C SER A 3 -34.08 -38.30 2.35
N ASP A 4 -34.25 -37.01 2.63
CA ASP A 4 -33.46 -35.94 2.05
C ASP A 4 -32.16 -35.80 2.86
N PRO A 5 -30.98 -35.85 2.24
CA PRO A 5 -29.80 -35.18 2.77
C PRO A 5 -29.64 -33.85 2.02
N SER A 6 -30.30 -32.80 2.54
CA SER A 6 -30.04 -31.43 2.09
C SER A 6 -28.64 -31.00 2.57
N LEU A 7 -27.67 -31.26 1.70
CA LEU A 7 -26.46 -30.49 1.44
C LEU A 7 -26.22 -29.32 2.41
N THR A 8 -25.52 -29.61 3.51
CA THR A 8 -24.61 -28.66 4.14
C THR A 8 -23.46 -28.38 3.20
N ALA A 9 -23.69 -27.53 2.20
CA ALA A 9 -22.65 -26.82 1.49
C ALA A 9 -22.83 -25.34 1.83
N LYS A 10 -22.48 -25.00 3.07
CA LYS A 10 -22.15 -23.63 3.43
C LYS A 10 -20.85 -23.34 2.70
N ALA A 11 -20.98 -23.02 1.41
CA ALA A 11 -19.89 -22.61 0.55
C ALA A 11 -19.15 -21.53 1.32
N ALA A 12 -17.92 -21.84 1.70
CA ALA A 12 -16.97 -20.83 2.15
C ALA A 12 -16.89 -19.83 0.99
N SER A 13 -17.58 -18.70 1.16
CA SER A 13 -17.46 -17.55 0.29
C SER A 13 -16.01 -17.11 0.35
N ASN A 14 -15.20 -17.65 -0.57
CA ASN A 14 -13.85 -17.19 -0.80
C ASN A 14 -13.98 -15.71 -1.13
N ALA A 15 -13.49 -14.85 -0.23
CA ALA A 15 -13.48 -13.40 -0.43
C ALA A 15 -12.67 -12.97 -1.68
N GLU A 16 -12.02 -13.92 -2.35
CA GLU A 16 -11.32 -13.74 -3.62
C GLU A 16 -12.25 -13.80 -4.86
N ASP A 17 -13.41 -14.48 -4.79
CA ASP A 17 -14.27 -14.71 -5.97
C ASP A 17 -15.22 -13.53 -6.28
N GLU A 18 -15.32 -12.52 -5.41
CA GLU A 18 -16.15 -11.33 -5.62
C GLU A 18 -15.42 -10.17 -6.33
N VAL A 19 -14.37 -10.48 -7.10
CA VAL A 19 -13.62 -9.49 -7.91
C VAL A 19 -13.73 -9.82 -9.39
N LEU A 20 -14.96 -9.90 -9.91
CA LEU A 20 -15.23 -9.75 -11.35
C LEU A 20 -15.04 -8.28 -11.75
N ARG A 21 -13.79 -7.84 -11.90
CA ARG A 21 -13.43 -6.50 -12.39
C ARG A 21 -12.28 -6.64 -13.37
N PRO A 22 -12.09 -5.68 -14.31
CA PRO A 22 -11.06 -5.81 -15.34
C PRO A 22 -9.70 -6.09 -14.68
N LEU A 23 -9.04 -7.18 -15.08
CA LEU A 23 -7.64 -7.49 -14.75
C LEU A 23 -6.73 -6.41 -15.35
N ASN A 24 -6.80 -5.20 -14.80
CA ASN A 24 -6.04 -4.04 -15.20
C ASN A 24 -4.78 -3.91 -14.35
N GLU A 25 -3.93 -2.96 -14.72
CA GLU A 25 -2.65 -2.73 -14.05
C GLU A 25 -2.81 -2.48 -12.54
N LEU A 26 -3.84 -1.76 -12.13
CA LEU A 26 -4.09 -1.44 -10.72
C LEU A 26 -4.38 -2.70 -9.89
N HIS A 27 -5.16 -3.64 -10.43
CA HIS A 27 -5.41 -4.91 -9.75
C HIS A 27 -4.12 -5.75 -9.61
N ARG A 28 -3.27 -5.74 -10.65
CA ARG A 28 -1.97 -6.42 -10.61
C ARG A 28 -1.05 -5.84 -9.55
N ILE A 29 -0.97 -4.50 -9.44
CA ILE A 29 -0.19 -3.81 -8.41
C ILE A 29 -0.67 -4.21 -7.01
N ILE A 30 -1.98 -4.13 -6.74
CA ILE A 30 -2.54 -4.51 -5.43
C ILE A 30 -2.17 -5.96 -5.05
N ARG A 31 -2.28 -6.88 -6.02
CA ARG A 31 -1.91 -8.30 -5.80
C ARG A 31 -0.41 -8.48 -5.60
N GLY A 32 0.43 -7.78 -6.38
CA GLY A 32 1.88 -7.80 -6.21
C GLY A 32 2.27 -7.39 -4.80
N MET A 33 1.79 -6.24 -4.35
CA MET A 33 2.01 -5.74 -2.99
C MET A 33 1.51 -6.71 -1.93
N TYR A 34 0.34 -7.34 -2.13
CA TYR A 34 -0.16 -8.37 -1.21
C TYR A 34 0.81 -9.56 -1.09
N HIS A 35 1.34 -10.06 -2.21
CA HIS A 35 2.30 -11.17 -2.20
C HIS A 35 3.64 -10.77 -1.57
N GLU A 36 4.13 -9.56 -1.84
CA GLU A 36 5.32 -9.01 -1.17
C GLU A 36 5.13 -8.95 0.35
N ILE A 37 3.96 -8.53 0.82
CA ILE A 37 3.65 -8.51 2.25
C ILE A 37 3.76 -9.92 2.87
N GLN A 38 3.25 -10.94 2.19
CA GLN A 38 3.37 -12.33 2.66
C GLN A 38 4.82 -12.81 2.68
N GLY A 39 5.60 -12.48 1.65
CA GLY A 39 7.03 -12.80 1.59
C GLY A 39 7.81 -12.17 2.75
N HIS A 40 7.57 -10.89 3.03
CA HIS A 40 8.23 -10.17 4.12
C HIS A 40 7.82 -10.68 5.51
N GLN A 41 6.57 -11.14 5.67
CA GLN A 41 6.12 -11.77 6.91
C GLN A 41 6.93 -13.04 7.24
N VAL A 42 7.24 -13.86 6.23
CA VAL A 42 8.08 -15.06 6.40
C VAL A 42 9.50 -14.68 6.84
N THR A 43 10.06 -13.62 6.24
CA THR A 43 11.39 -13.11 6.63
C THR A 43 11.40 -12.60 8.07
N ILE A 44 10.37 -11.88 8.50
CA ILE A 44 10.23 -11.42 9.89
C ILE A 44 10.20 -12.60 10.86
N LEU A 45 9.36 -13.61 10.60
CA LEU A 45 9.29 -14.81 11.45
C LEU A 45 10.64 -15.54 11.54
N SER A 46 11.38 -15.59 10.43
CA SER A 46 12.72 -16.19 10.40
C SER A 46 13.73 -15.39 11.23
N LEU A 47 13.62 -14.05 11.24
CA LEU A 47 14.46 -13.18 12.07
C LEU A 47 14.12 -13.31 13.55
N GLU A 48 12.83 -13.39 13.91
CA GLU A 48 12.40 -13.65 15.29
C GLU A 48 12.99 -14.95 15.83
N GLU A 49 12.98 -16.02 15.03
CA GLU A 49 13.60 -17.28 15.41
C GLU A 49 15.13 -17.15 15.54
N TRP A 50 15.77 -16.50 14.57
CA TRP A 50 17.22 -16.25 14.65
C TRP A 50 17.62 -15.50 15.93
N VAL A 51 16.86 -14.48 16.35
CA VAL A 51 17.16 -13.72 17.57
C VAL A 51 17.09 -14.58 18.82
N ARG A 52 16.21 -15.59 18.87
CA ARG A 52 16.15 -16.54 19.99
C ARG A 52 17.46 -17.31 20.16
N THR A 53 18.18 -17.58 19.08
CA THR A 53 19.45 -18.31 19.09
C THR A 53 20.67 -17.49 19.52
N ILE A 54 20.54 -16.16 19.61
CA ILE A 54 21.66 -15.29 19.97
C ILE A 54 21.97 -15.43 21.47
N ASP A 55 23.21 -15.82 21.78
CA ASP A 55 23.78 -15.71 23.13
C ASP A 55 24.22 -14.26 23.39
N PRO A 56 23.59 -13.55 24.34
CA PRO A 56 23.95 -12.17 24.67
C PRO A 56 25.40 -12.00 25.13
N ASN A 57 26.03 -13.04 25.68
CA ASN A 57 27.40 -12.96 26.22
C ASN A 57 28.47 -12.99 25.12
N THR A 58 28.15 -13.58 23.96
CA THR A 58 29.07 -13.69 22.83
C THR A 58 28.73 -12.74 21.69
N TYR A 59 27.58 -12.07 21.75
CA TYR A 59 27.18 -11.11 20.72
C TYR A 59 28.06 -9.86 20.77
N VAL A 60 28.73 -9.57 19.65
CA VAL A 60 29.61 -8.41 19.52
C VAL A 60 29.10 -7.52 18.40
N GLN A 61 28.83 -6.26 18.75
CA GLN A 61 28.47 -5.25 17.77
C GLN A 61 29.65 -4.95 16.83
N LEU A 62 29.36 -4.91 15.53
CA LEU A 62 30.26 -4.43 14.50
C LEU A 62 30.52 -2.94 14.69
N LYS A 63 31.78 -2.57 14.98
CA LYS A 63 32.25 -1.18 15.05
C LYS A 63 33.68 -1.06 14.49
N PRO A 64 33.99 -0.01 13.71
CA PRO A 64 33.05 0.97 13.16
C PRO A 64 32.11 0.34 12.12
N TRP A 65 30.99 1.01 11.81
CA TRP A 65 30.13 0.58 10.71
C TRP A 65 30.82 0.79 9.36
N PRO A 66 30.83 -0.20 8.45
CA PRO A 66 31.29 0.01 7.09
C PRO A 66 30.34 0.96 6.34
N GLN A 67 30.85 1.65 5.31
CA GLN A 67 30.06 2.61 4.54
C GLN A 67 28.80 2.00 3.93
N THR A 68 28.84 0.73 3.53
CA THR A 68 27.68 0.02 2.97
C THR A 68 26.54 -0.14 3.98
N LEU A 69 26.86 -0.34 5.27
CA LEU A 69 25.87 -0.38 6.35
C LEU A 69 25.31 1.01 6.63
N ILE A 70 26.15 2.06 6.62
CA ILE A 70 25.69 3.45 6.80
C ILE A 70 24.68 3.80 5.73
N ASN A 71 25.00 3.55 4.45
CA ASN A 71 24.10 3.84 3.34
C ASN A 71 22.77 3.09 3.45
N ALA A 72 22.80 1.78 3.77
CA ALA A 72 21.59 0.98 3.97
C ALA A 72 20.76 1.47 5.17
N TYR A 73 21.43 1.93 6.23
CA TYR A 73 20.79 2.50 7.41
C TYR A 73 20.07 3.82 7.07
N ASP A 74 20.71 4.69 6.29
CA ASP A 74 20.16 5.96 5.86
C ASP A 74 18.98 5.78 4.90
N GLU A 75 19.09 4.83 3.96
CA GLU A 75 18.01 4.48 3.03
C GLU A 75 16.76 3.99 3.78
N TYR A 76 16.90 3.08 4.75
CA TYR A 76 15.72 2.65 5.51
C TYR A 76 15.11 3.82 6.29
N LYS A 77 15.93 4.72 6.86
CA LYS A 77 15.44 5.88 7.62
C LYS A 77 14.68 6.85 6.73
N PHE A 78 15.16 7.07 5.51
CA PHE A 78 14.47 7.87 4.51
C PHE A 78 13.05 7.35 4.26
N PHE A 79 12.89 6.06 3.96
CA PHE A 79 11.56 5.49 3.73
C PHE A 79 10.66 5.53 4.97
N VAL A 80 11.19 5.22 6.16
CA VAL A 80 10.43 5.31 7.42
C VAL A 80 9.83 6.71 7.62
N ASN A 81 10.60 7.77 7.30
CA ASN A 81 10.13 9.14 7.42
C ASN A 81 9.00 9.49 6.44
N LEU A 82 8.95 8.83 5.29
CA LEU A 82 7.92 9.07 4.27
C LEU A 82 6.57 8.38 4.58
N ILE A 83 6.56 7.29 5.37
CA ILE A 83 5.33 6.52 5.66
C ILE A 83 4.24 7.44 6.22
N ASN A 84 4.57 8.20 7.26
CA ASN A 84 3.58 9.05 7.94
C ASN A 84 3.04 10.13 7.00
N THR A 85 3.90 10.77 6.21
CA THR A 85 3.48 11.78 5.24
C THR A 85 2.47 11.21 4.23
N LYS A 86 2.75 10.04 3.64
CA LYS A 86 1.84 9.42 2.69
C LYS A 86 0.54 8.92 3.34
N LYS A 87 0.64 8.34 4.53
CA LYS A 87 -0.53 7.92 5.31
C LYS A 87 -1.44 9.09 5.65
N MET A 88 -0.86 10.22 6.06
CA MET A 88 -1.62 11.43 6.39
C MET A 88 -2.26 12.03 5.14
N GLY A 89 -1.55 12.10 4.01
CA GLY A 89 -2.15 12.56 2.75
C GLY A 89 -3.36 11.73 2.31
N TYR A 90 -3.31 10.40 2.46
CA TYR A 90 -4.49 9.55 2.24
C TYR A 90 -5.63 9.88 3.21
N LYS A 91 -5.33 9.99 4.51
CA LYS A 91 -6.36 10.25 5.55
C LYS A 91 -7.02 11.62 5.36
N GLU A 92 -6.24 12.66 5.13
CA GLU A 92 -6.73 14.02 4.91
C GLU A 92 -7.63 14.08 3.68
N PHE A 93 -7.19 13.49 2.55
CA PHE A 93 -8.03 13.43 1.36
C PHE A 93 -9.32 12.66 1.61
N LYS A 94 -9.25 11.51 2.29
CA LYS A 94 -10.41 10.69 2.65
C LYS A 94 -11.40 11.49 3.51
N ASP A 95 -10.91 12.15 4.55
CA ASP A 95 -11.75 12.90 5.50
C ASP A 95 -12.39 14.11 4.82
N THR A 96 -11.66 14.85 3.98
CA THR A 96 -12.20 15.98 3.21
C THR A 96 -13.27 15.52 2.22
N SER A 97 -12.99 14.49 1.43
CA SER A 97 -13.95 13.99 0.45
C SER A 97 -15.16 13.27 1.08
N ASP A 98 -15.04 12.76 2.31
CA ASP A 98 -16.20 12.29 3.10
C ASP A 98 -17.06 13.48 3.55
N LYS A 99 -16.46 14.60 3.99
CA LYS A 99 -17.18 15.83 4.41
C LYS A 99 -17.86 16.55 3.25
N GLU A 100 -17.26 16.52 2.06
CA GLU A 100 -17.81 17.11 0.84
C GLU A 100 -18.83 16.19 0.14
N GLU A 101 -19.19 15.05 0.76
CA GLU A 101 -20.11 14.05 0.22
C GLU A 101 -19.68 13.43 -1.13
N LEU A 102 -18.40 13.62 -1.51
CA LEU A 102 -17.80 13.09 -2.74
C LEU A 102 -17.38 11.63 -2.64
N ALA A 103 -17.48 11.01 -1.46
CA ALA A 103 -17.09 9.61 -1.24
C ALA A 103 -17.82 8.62 -2.18
N GLY A 104 -18.97 9.02 -2.73
CA GLY A 104 -19.75 8.22 -3.66
C GLY A 104 -19.25 8.25 -5.11
N THR A 105 -18.34 9.15 -5.50
CA THR A 105 -17.95 9.33 -6.91
C THR A 105 -16.81 8.40 -7.33
N SER A 106 -16.76 8.01 -8.59
CA SER A 106 -15.68 7.21 -9.17
C SER A 106 -14.33 7.92 -9.04
N ASP A 107 -14.25 9.21 -9.37
CA ASP A 107 -13.02 10.01 -9.26
C ASP A 107 -12.47 10.05 -7.84
N CYS A 108 -13.32 10.25 -6.83
CA CYS A 108 -12.90 10.21 -5.44
C CYS A 108 -12.33 8.82 -5.08
N ARG A 109 -12.97 7.74 -5.52
CA ARG A 109 -12.49 6.38 -5.28
C ARG A 109 -11.17 6.11 -5.98
N PHE A 110 -11.01 6.57 -7.20
CA PHE A 110 -9.76 6.45 -7.94
C PHE A 110 -8.62 7.19 -7.24
N LYS A 111 -8.85 8.42 -6.79
CA LYS A 111 -7.83 9.18 -6.05
C LYS A 111 -7.47 8.55 -4.71
N ARG A 112 -8.46 8.07 -3.94
CA ARG A 112 -8.21 7.30 -2.69
C ARG A 112 -7.41 6.03 -2.95
N LEU A 113 -7.69 5.32 -4.04
CA LEU A 113 -6.92 4.16 -4.47
C LEU A 113 -5.45 4.54 -4.73
N GLN A 114 -5.20 5.58 -5.55
CA GLN A 114 -3.83 6.02 -5.85
C GLN A 114 -3.04 6.40 -4.58
N LEU A 115 -3.65 7.19 -3.69
CA LEU A 115 -3.01 7.60 -2.44
C LEU A 115 -2.74 6.41 -1.50
N ALA A 116 -3.64 5.42 -1.46
CA ALA A 116 -3.42 4.20 -0.70
C ALA A 116 -2.26 3.36 -1.29
N LEU A 117 -2.16 3.27 -2.62
CA LEU A 117 -1.02 2.59 -3.27
C LEU A 117 0.30 3.29 -2.97
N GLU A 118 0.38 4.62 -3.05
CA GLU A 118 1.59 5.38 -2.69
C GLU A 118 2.01 5.16 -1.23
N TRP A 119 1.05 5.18 -0.30
CA TRP A 119 1.31 4.89 1.10
C TRP A 119 1.82 3.46 1.30
N GLY A 120 1.18 2.47 0.67
CA GLY A 120 1.57 1.08 0.76
C GLY A 120 2.96 0.82 0.20
N GLN A 121 3.30 1.44 -0.93
CA GLN A 121 4.61 1.28 -1.58
C GLN A 121 5.73 1.78 -0.67
N VAL A 122 5.58 2.97 -0.08
CA VAL A 122 6.58 3.52 0.85
C VAL A 122 6.71 2.66 2.10
N ALA A 123 5.60 2.12 2.63
CA ALA A 123 5.62 1.23 3.78
C ALA A 123 6.31 -0.12 3.47
N LEU A 124 6.14 -0.65 2.24
CA LEU A 124 6.88 -1.82 1.76
C LEU A 124 8.37 -1.54 1.63
N SER A 125 8.76 -0.46 0.96
CA SER A 125 10.17 -0.08 0.82
C SER A 125 10.85 0.14 2.18
N ALA A 126 10.15 0.74 3.15
CA ALA A 126 10.64 0.88 4.51
C ALA A 126 10.79 -0.46 5.25
N THR A 127 9.94 -1.43 4.95
CA THR A 127 10.05 -2.80 5.50
C THR A 127 11.25 -3.49 4.88
N GLU A 128 11.35 -3.49 3.54
CA GLU A 128 12.42 -4.11 2.77
C GLU A 128 13.79 -3.61 3.16
N ALA A 129 14.00 -2.29 3.18
CA ALA A 129 15.28 -1.69 3.53
C ALA A 129 15.69 -2.06 4.97
N ARG A 130 14.73 -2.11 5.90
CA ARG A 130 15.00 -2.52 7.28
C ARG A 130 15.32 -4.01 7.40
N LEU A 131 14.59 -4.87 6.68
CA LEU A 131 14.87 -6.31 6.62
C LEU A 131 16.24 -6.57 5.99
N HIS A 132 16.61 -5.82 4.95
CA HIS A 132 17.94 -5.87 4.37
C HIS A 132 19.03 -5.60 5.43
N VAL A 133 18.87 -4.55 6.24
CA VAL A 133 19.83 -4.26 7.32
C VAL A 133 19.90 -5.41 8.33
N LEU A 134 18.74 -5.91 8.78
CA LEU A 134 18.65 -7.02 9.76
C LEU A 134 19.30 -8.32 9.26
N VAL A 135 19.08 -8.65 7.98
CA VAL A 135 19.57 -9.91 7.37
C VAL A 135 21.05 -9.81 7.01
N THR A 136 21.47 -8.70 6.41
CA THR A 136 22.83 -8.53 5.88
C THR A 136 23.84 -8.15 6.96
N TYR A 137 23.43 -7.33 7.93
CA TYR A 137 24.33 -6.80 8.96
C TYR A 137 23.87 -7.22 10.36
N LYS A 138 23.84 -8.53 10.61
CA LYS A 138 23.40 -9.15 11.87
C LYS A 138 24.04 -8.57 13.13
N ASN A 139 25.28 -8.09 13.01
CA ASN A 139 26.04 -7.51 14.11
C ASN A 139 25.97 -5.96 14.17
N ALA A 140 25.11 -5.31 13.37
CA ALA A 140 25.00 -3.84 13.36
C ALA A 140 24.47 -3.28 14.70
N PHE A 141 23.65 -4.07 15.39
CA PHE A 141 22.86 -3.63 16.54
C PHE A 141 23.64 -3.74 17.84
N ARG A 142 23.24 -2.95 18.86
CA ARG A 142 23.97 -2.89 20.13
C ARG A 142 23.90 -4.20 20.91
N ASP A 143 22.72 -4.79 20.96
CA ASP A 143 22.39 -5.95 21.78
C ASP A 143 21.14 -6.64 21.22
N LYS A 144 20.82 -7.82 21.78
CA LYS A 144 19.63 -8.60 21.41
C LYS A 144 18.33 -7.78 21.44
N ARG A 145 18.15 -6.95 22.47
CA ARG A 145 16.96 -6.10 22.63
C ARG A 145 16.83 -5.06 21.52
N SER A 146 17.96 -4.52 21.06
CA SER A 146 18.01 -3.62 19.92
C SER A 146 17.53 -4.34 18.66
N ILE A 147 17.95 -5.59 18.44
CA ILE A 147 17.52 -6.39 17.28
C ILE A 147 16.02 -6.63 17.33
N ASP A 148 15.48 -7.09 18.48
CA ASP A 148 14.04 -7.27 18.69
C ASP A 148 13.26 -5.99 18.34
N GLY A 149 13.70 -4.85 18.87
CA GLY A 149 13.05 -3.58 18.59
C GLY A 149 13.09 -3.18 17.10
N HIS A 150 14.10 -3.61 16.35
CA HIS A 150 14.14 -3.40 14.90
C HIS A 150 13.20 -4.34 14.15
N ILE A 151 13.06 -5.60 14.57
CA ILE A 151 12.10 -6.56 14.01
C ILE A 151 10.67 -6.06 14.24
N ASP A 152 10.33 -5.63 15.47
CA ASP A 152 9.01 -5.08 15.80
C ASP A 152 8.64 -3.90 14.90
N GLN A 153 9.59 -3.00 14.68
CA GLN A 153 9.40 -1.87 13.78
C GLN A 153 9.28 -2.27 12.31
N ALA A 154 9.97 -3.33 11.86
CA ALA A 154 9.77 -3.88 10.51
C ALA A 154 8.33 -4.42 10.38
N ASN A 155 7.84 -5.13 11.40
CA ASN A 155 6.48 -5.62 11.44
C ASN A 155 5.45 -4.48 11.48
N HIS A 156 5.70 -3.39 12.19
CA HIS A 156 4.84 -2.20 12.17
C HIS A 156 4.77 -1.55 10.78
N ASN A 157 5.89 -1.42 10.07
CA ASN A 157 5.91 -0.92 8.70
C ASN A 157 5.11 -1.85 7.77
N LEU A 158 5.30 -3.17 7.90
CA LEU A 158 4.60 -4.18 7.12
C LEU A 158 3.09 -4.16 7.39
N ASN A 159 2.67 -3.98 8.65
CA ASN A 159 1.27 -3.79 9.02
C ASN A 159 0.69 -2.53 8.39
N SER A 160 1.46 -1.45 8.33
CA SER A 160 1.06 -0.22 7.63
C SER A 160 0.87 -0.46 6.13
N ALA A 161 1.72 -1.26 5.48
CA ALA A 161 1.54 -1.66 4.09
C ALA A 161 0.27 -2.50 3.90
N ARG A 162 0.00 -3.43 4.82
CA ARG A 162 -1.22 -4.27 4.80
C ARG A 162 -2.50 -3.44 4.91
N ASP A 163 -2.51 -2.43 5.78
CA ASP A 163 -3.63 -1.49 5.86
C ASP A 163 -3.82 -0.71 4.56
N ALA A 164 -2.73 -0.23 3.97
CA ALA A 164 -2.78 0.50 2.70
C ALA A 164 -3.31 -0.37 1.54
N VAL A 165 -2.84 -1.62 1.42
CA VAL A 165 -3.32 -2.58 0.42
C VAL A 165 -4.80 -2.90 0.62
N ARG A 166 -5.26 -3.03 1.87
CA ARG A 166 -6.68 -3.22 2.19
C ARG A 166 -7.51 -2.02 1.71
N GLU A 167 -7.07 -0.80 2.01
CA GLU A 167 -7.74 0.43 1.57
C GLU A 167 -7.73 0.60 0.05
N ALA A 168 -6.61 0.25 -0.62
CA ALA A 168 -6.52 0.22 -2.07
C ALA A 168 -7.54 -0.77 -2.66
N GLY A 169 -7.61 -1.99 -2.12
CA GLY A 169 -8.58 -3.00 -2.55
C GLY A 169 -10.03 -2.55 -2.38
N ILE A 170 -10.36 -1.89 -1.27
CA ILE A 170 -11.70 -1.32 -1.04
C ILE A 170 -12.02 -0.24 -2.09
N ASN A 171 -11.10 0.70 -2.32
CA ASN A 171 -11.35 1.81 -3.23
C ASN A 171 -11.36 1.38 -4.70
N TYR A 172 -10.51 0.43 -5.10
CA TYR A 172 -10.60 -0.24 -6.39
C TYR A 172 -11.96 -0.90 -6.58
N ARG A 173 -12.47 -1.57 -5.53
CA ARG A 173 -13.80 -2.19 -5.55
C ARG A 173 -14.97 -1.19 -5.50
N ARG A 174 -14.74 0.04 -5.12
CA ARG A 174 -15.82 1.05 -5.17
C ARG A 174 -15.75 1.85 -6.47
N TYR A 175 -14.55 2.14 -6.95
CA TYR A 175 -14.31 2.79 -8.24
C TYR A 175 -15.11 2.13 -9.37
N TRP A 176 -14.90 0.84 -9.64
CA TRP A 176 -15.62 0.19 -10.75
C TRP A 176 -17.12 0.03 -10.51
N ALA A 177 -17.56 -0.02 -9.25
CA ALA A 177 -18.99 -0.07 -8.94
C ALA A 177 -19.65 1.28 -9.26
N ASN A 178 -18.97 2.38 -8.94
CA ASN A 178 -19.43 3.74 -9.19
C ASN A 178 -19.41 4.05 -10.70
N VAL A 179 -18.33 3.70 -11.41
CA VAL A 179 -18.25 3.86 -12.88
C VAL A 179 -19.40 3.16 -13.60
N ALA A 180 -19.85 2.00 -13.11
CA ALA A 180 -20.97 1.27 -13.71
C ALA A 180 -22.34 1.91 -13.43
N GLN A 181 -22.45 2.78 -12.43
CA GLN A 181 -23.69 3.45 -12.02
C GLN A 181 -23.77 4.90 -12.51
N GLU A 182 -22.61 5.53 -12.73
CA GLU A 182 -22.53 6.88 -13.29
C GLU A 182 -23.03 6.87 -14.74
N PRO A 183 -23.84 7.85 -15.15
CA PRO A 183 -24.23 7.97 -16.55
C PRO A 183 -22.96 8.06 -17.41
N PRO A 184 -22.91 7.41 -18.58
CA PRO A 184 -21.76 7.52 -19.46
C PRO A 184 -21.51 9.01 -19.70
N CYS A 185 -20.29 9.47 -19.38
CA CYS A 185 -19.83 10.79 -19.78
C CYS A 185 -20.24 10.99 -21.25
N GLU A 186 -21.06 12.00 -21.52
CA GLU A 186 -21.29 12.46 -22.88
C GLU A 186 -19.92 12.89 -23.43
N LYS A 187 -19.25 11.95 -24.10
CA LYS A 187 -18.08 12.24 -24.92
C LYS A 187 -18.56 13.17 -26.02
N GLY A 188 -18.50 14.48 -25.77
CA GLY A 188 -18.99 15.47 -26.72
C GLY A 188 -19.23 16.84 -26.10
N ILE A 189 -18.31 17.37 -25.28
CA ILE A 189 -18.11 18.82 -25.28
C ILE A 189 -16.87 19.04 -26.14
N PRO A 190 -17.00 19.57 -27.36
CA PRO A 190 -15.85 20.01 -28.13
C PRO A 190 -15.07 21.00 -27.27
N TYR A 191 -13.74 20.90 -27.25
CA TYR A 191 -12.96 22.09 -26.94
C TYR A 191 -13.44 23.15 -27.93
N GLU A 192 -14.05 24.23 -27.45
CA GLU A 192 -14.26 25.41 -28.27
C GLU A 192 -12.85 25.86 -28.65
N ASP A 193 -12.46 25.56 -29.89
CA ASP A 193 -11.42 26.32 -30.57
C ASP A 193 -11.90 27.77 -30.52
N GLU A 194 -11.25 28.61 -29.72
CA GLU A 194 -11.42 30.06 -29.81
C GLU A 194 -10.94 30.48 -31.21
N GLU A 195 -11.86 30.45 -32.16
CA GLU A 195 -11.70 31.07 -33.47
C GLU A 195 -11.46 32.57 -33.26
N GLU A 196 -10.39 33.07 -33.89
CA GLU A 196 -10.06 34.48 -34.01
C GLU A 196 -11.25 35.26 -34.61
N GLU A 197 -12.01 35.98 -33.78
CA GLU A 197 -12.94 36.99 -34.30
C GLU A 197 -12.18 38.27 -34.68
N GLU A 198 -11.86 38.32 -35.97
CA GLU A 198 -11.45 39.50 -36.73
C GLU A 198 -12.55 40.59 -36.64
N ASN A 199 -12.30 41.60 -35.80
CA ASN A 199 -13.16 42.78 -35.70
C ASN A 199 -13.19 43.58 -37.01
N LYS A 200 -14.21 43.38 -37.84
CA LYS A 200 -14.68 44.35 -38.83
C LYS A 200 -15.96 45.03 -38.33
N ALA A 201 -15.79 46.19 -37.72
CA ALA A 201 -16.88 47.12 -37.46
C ALA A 201 -16.83 48.31 -38.45
N THR A 202 -17.75 48.24 -39.41
CA THR A 202 -18.64 49.32 -39.90
C THR A 202 -18.07 50.63 -40.48
N ASN A 203 -18.23 50.77 -41.80
CA ASN A 203 -18.60 52.03 -42.48
C ASN A 203 -20.10 52.33 -42.27
N PRO A 204 -20.49 53.61 -42.23
CA PRO A 204 -21.33 54.16 -43.30
C PRO A 204 -20.58 55.14 -44.21
#